data_AF-A0A925EEL1-F1
#
_entry.id   AF-A0A925EEL1-F1
#
_cell.length_a   1.000
_cell.length_b   1.000
_cell.length_c   1.000
_cell.angle_alpha   90.00
_cell.angle_beta   90.00
_cell.angle_gamma   90.00
#
_symmetry.space_group_name_H-M   'P 1'
#
loop_
_entity.id
_entity.type
_entity.pdbx_description
1 polymer ?
#
loop_
_entity_poly.entity_id
_entity_poly.type
_entity_poly.pdbx_seq_one_letter_code
_entity_poly.pdbx_strand_id
1 'polypeptide(L)'
;MPVIVTEIFSFLGFLLSAIGLLVFGFAGGRFTLEAFQKSTSWQVQAALAVGLFALLAALTKFTSPGSAGAFALGAGIAFFLSGKKDKKEDEEVK
;
A
#
# COMPACT_ATOMS: atom_id res chain seq x y z
N MET A 1 15.37 13.85 -29.38
CA MET A 1 15.82 14.32 -28.05
C MET A 1 16.95 13.41 -27.61
N PRO A 2 18.05 13.91 -27.01
CA PRO A 2 19.20 13.07 -26.69
C PRO A 2 18.75 11.94 -25.76
N VAL A 3 19.03 10.70 -26.14
CA VAL A 3 18.58 9.45 -25.47
C VAL A 3 18.84 9.48 -23.95
N ILE A 4 19.93 10.12 -23.55
CA ILE A 4 20.38 10.29 -22.17
C ILE A 4 19.38 11.09 -21.32
N VAL A 5 18.78 12.15 -21.87
CA VAL A 5 17.84 13.00 -21.14
C VAL A 5 16.56 12.22 -20.84
N THR A 6 16.05 11.48 -21.83
CA THR A 6 14.87 10.63 -21.65
C THR A 6 15.08 9.50 -20.65
N GLU A 7 16.27 8.91 -20.56
CA GLU A 7 16.60 7.89 -19.57
C GLU A 7 16.62 8.45 -18.15
N ILE A 8 17.21 9.63 -17.95
CA ILE A 8 17.25 10.30 -16.64
C ILE A 8 15.84 10.63 -16.15
N PHE A 9 15.01 11.22 -17.02
CA PHE A 9 13.60 11.50 -16.68
C PHE A 9 12.79 10.23 -16.44
N SER A 10 13.06 9.14 -17.18
CA SER A 10 12.38 7.86 -16.97
C SER A 10 12.77 7.22 -15.64
N PHE A 11 14.05 7.25 -15.27
CA PHE A 11 14.52 6.76 -13.98
C PHE A 11 13.97 7.59 -12.83
N LEU A 12 13.95 8.91 -12.96
CA LEU A 12 13.40 9.80 -11.95
C LEU A 12 11.88 9.61 -11.81
N GLY A 13 11.16 9.42 -12.93
CA GLY A 13 9.74 9.10 -12.93
C GLY A 13 9.44 7.74 -12.30
N PHE A 14 10.30 6.75 -12.52
CA PHE A 14 10.22 5.45 -11.85
C PHE A 14 10.45 5.57 -10.34
N LEU A 15 11.46 6.32 -9.92
CA LEU A 15 11.79 6.53 -8.50
C LEU A 15 10.66 7.28 -7.78
N LEU A 16 10.12 8.33 -8.41
CA LEU A 16 8.99 9.08 -7.89
C LEU A 16 7.71 8.22 -7.86
N SER A 17 7.48 7.38 -8.87
CA SER A 17 6.37 6.42 -8.87
C SER A 17 6.52 5.40 -7.74
N ALA A 18 7.72 4.87 -7.51
CA ALA A 18 7.98 3.93 -6.43
C ALA A 18 7.74 4.55 -5.05
N ILE A 19 8.21 5.78 -4.82
CA ILE A 19 7.98 6.51 -3.56
C ILE A 19 6.48 6.83 -3.40
N GLY A 20 5.83 7.34 -4.45
CA GLY A 20 4.40 7.65 -4.45
C GLY A 20 3.55 6.41 -4.15
N LEU A 21 3.89 5.27 -4.77
CA LEU A 21 3.24 4.00 -4.54
C LEU A 21 3.51 3.43 -3.15
N LEU A 22 4.69 3.64 -2.60
CA LEU A 22 5.01 3.25 -1.23
C LEU A 22 4.16 4.02 -0.22
N VAL A 23 4.07 5.35 -0.36
CA VAL A 23 3.24 6.18 0.51
C VAL A 23 1.76 5.86 0.31
N PHE A 24 1.31 5.66 -0.94
CA PHE A 24 -0.06 5.30 -1.24
C PHE A 24 -0.42 3.90 -0.73
N GLY A 25 0.49 2.93 -0.82
CA GLY A 25 0.33 1.60 -0.24
C GLY A 25 0.26 1.63 1.27
N PHE A 26 1.08 2.45 1.91
CA PHE A 26 1.03 2.65 3.36
C PHE A 26 -0.29 3.31 3.81
N ALA A 27 -0.67 4.42 3.19
CA ALA A 27 -1.91 5.13 3.51
C ALA A 27 -3.15 4.27 3.20
N GLY A 28 -3.16 3.60 2.04
CA GLY A 28 -4.22 2.69 1.61
C GLY A 28 -4.34 1.50 2.55
N GLY A 29 -3.24 0.82 2.88
CA GLY A 29 -3.24 -0.29 3.83
C GLY A 29 -3.72 0.11 5.23
N ARG A 30 -3.30 1.27 5.73
CA ARG A 30 -3.72 1.78 7.04
C ARG A 30 -5.20 2.15 7.05
N PHE A 31 -5.69 2.79 5.99
CA PHE A 31 -7.11 3.09 5.81
C PHE A 31 -7.94 1.82 5.70
N THR A 32 -7.47 0.83 4.93
CA THR A 32 -8.16 -0.44 4.75
C THR A 32 -8.30 -1.16 6.09
N LEU A 33 -7.26 -1.20 6.91
CA LEU A 33 -7.29 -1.85 8.22
C LEU A 33 -8.18 -1.12 9.22
N GLU A 34 -8.09 0.21 9.27
CA GLU A 34 -8.92 1.02 10.17
C GLU A 34 -10.42 0.90 9.81
N ALA A 35 -10.75 0.84 8.52
CA ALA A 35 -12.09 0.57 8.03
C ALA A 35 -12.52 -0.89 8.28
N PHE A 36 -11.60 -1.85 8.16
CA PHE A 36 -11.86 -3.28 8.41
C PHE A 36 -12.21 -3.54 9.87
N GLN A 37 -11.49 -2.89 10.81
CA GLN A 37 -11.70 -3.00 12.24
C GLN A 37 -12.98 -2.30 12.72
N LYS A 38 -13.34 -1.15 12.12
CA LYS A 38 -14.57 -0.42 12.48
C LYS A 38 -15.86 -1.01 11.89
N SER A 39 -15.76 -1.85 10.86
CA SER A 39 -16.93 -2.33 10.12
C SER A 39 -17.43 -3.66 10.66
N THR A 40 -18.65 -3.70 11.18
CA THR A 40 -19.35 -4.93 11.62
C THR A 40 -19.84 -5.78 10.45
N SER A 41 -19.97 -5.20 9.24
CA SER A 41 -20.50 -5.91 8.07
C SER A 41 -19.42 -6.59 7.24
N TRP A 42 -19.55 -7.91 7.07
CA TRP A 42 -18.63 -8.75 6.29
C TRP A 42 -18.44 -8.29 4.84
N GLN A 43 -19.45 -7.62 4.28
CA GLN A 43 -19.44 -7.09 2.90
C GLN A 43 -18.38 -5.99 2.74
N VAL A 44 -18.24 -5.11 3.74
CA VAL A 44 -17.24 -4.03 3.72
C VAL A 44 -15.84 -4.60 3.89
N GLN A 45 -15.69 -5.57 4.79
CA GLN A 45 -14.44 -6.32 4.98
C GLN A 45 -13.99 -7.05 3.70
N ALA A 46 -14.90 -7.73 3.01
CA ALA A 46 -14.60 -8.40 1.73
C ALA A 46 -14.26 -7.40 0.62
N ALA A 47 -15.02 -6.29 0.49
CA ALA A 47 -14.74 -5.25 -0.49
C ALA A 47 -13.38 -4.57 -0.27
N LEU A 48 -12.99 -4.38 1.00
CA LEU A 48 -11.70 -3.84 1.40
C LEU A 48 -10.54 -4.78 1.04
N ALA A 49 -10.66 -6.07 1.36
CA ALA A 49 -9.64 -7.06 1.01
C ALA A 49 -9.52 -7.22 -0.51
N VAL A 50 -10.64 -7.46 -1.20
CA VAL A 50 -10.65 -7.61 -2.67
C VAL A 50 -10.18 -6.33 -3.36
N GLY A 51 -10.57 -5.16 -2.87
CA GLY A 51 -10.12 -3.87 -3.40
C GLY A 51 -8.61 -3.69 -3.27
N LEU A 52 -8.01 -4.06 -2.14
CA LEU A 52 -6.57 -3.96 -1.94
C LEU A 52 -5.78 -4.91 -2.87
N PHE A 53 -6.25 -6.16 -3.03
CA PHE A 53 -5.64 -7.12 -3.97
C PHE A 53 -5.87 -6.74 -5.43
N ALA A 54 -7.05 -6.24 -5.78
CA ALA A 54 -7.35 -5.77 -7.13
C ALA A 54 -6.49 -4.57 -7.51
N LEU A 55 -6.27 -3.64 -6.56
CA LEU A 55 -5.38 -2.50 -6.76
C LEU A 55 -3.93 -2.96 -6.95
N LEU A 56 -3.46 -3.93 -6.15
CA LEU A 56 -2.12 -4.50 -6.28
C LEU A 56 -1.94 -5.23 -7.64
N ALA A 57 -2.96 -5.97 -8.09
CA ALA A 57 -2.98 -6.63 -9.40
C ALA A 57 -2.99 -5.61 -10.56
N ALA A 58 -3.79 -4.55 -10.44
CA ALA A 58 -3.82 -3.46 -11.42
C ALA A 58 -2.47 -2.76 -11.51
N LEU A 59 -1.85 -2.45 -10.36
CA LEU A 59 -0.54 -1.81 -10.31
C LEU A 59 0.53 -2.67 -10.97
N THR A 60 0.52 -3.98 -10.73
CA THR A 60 1.46 -4.90 -11.38
C THR A 60 1.35 -4.90 -12.91
N LYS A 61 0.17 -4.60 -13.45
CA LYS A 61 -0.06 -4.52 -14.91
C LYS A 61 0.30 -3.14 -15.50
N PHE A 62 0.12 -2.07 -14.74
CA PHE A 62 0.28 -0.70 -15.23
C PHE A 62 1.61 -0.03 -14.83
N THR A 63 2.36 -0.60 -13.89
CA THR A 63 3.62 -0.03 -13.40
C THR A 63 4.79 -0.99 -13.52
N SER A 64 6.00 -0.43 -13.44
CA SER A 64 7.22 -1.20 -13.32
C SER A 64 7.17 -2.14 -12.10
N PRO A 65 7.74 -3.36 -12.20
CA PRO A 65 7.75 -4.34 -11.11
C PRO A 65 8.24 -3.78 -9.77
N GLY A 66 9.21 -2.86 -9.81
CA GLY A 66 9.76 -2.25 -8.60
C GLY A 66 8.80 -1.28 -7.89
N SER A 67 7.97 -0.55 -8.63
CA SER A 67 6.97 0.36 -8.05
C SER A 67 5.77 -0.41 -7.46
N ALA A 68 5.39 -1.54 -8.08
CA ALA A 68 4.39 -2.45 -7.52
C ALA A 68 4.87 -3.09 -6.21
N GLY A 69 6.14 -3.47 -6.14
CA GLY A 69 6.78 -3.94 -4.92
C GLY A 69 6.82 -2.86 -3.82
N ALA A 70 7.05 -1.59 -4.19
CA ALA A 70 7.02 -0.47 -3.26
C ALA A 70 5.62 -0.27 -2.64
N PHE A 71 4.55 -0.41 -3.42
CA PHE A 71 3.17 -0.44 -2.92
C PHE A 71 2.93 -1.59 -1.95
N ALA A 72 3.34 -2.81 -2.31
CA ALA A 72 3.21 -3.98 -1.45
C ALA A 72 3.97 -3.83 -0.12
N LEU A 73 5.19 -3.27 -0.17
CA LEU A 73 5.98 -2.93 1.01
C LEU A 73 5.28 -1.87 1.88
N GLY A 74 4.77 -0.80 1.28
CA GLY A 74 4.00 0.22 2.00
C GLY A 74 2.79 -0.37 2.73
N ALA A 75 1.98 -1.16 2.02
CA ALA A 75 0.81 -1.83 2.59
C ALA A 75 1.17 -2.84 3.68
N GLY A 76 2.25 -3.62 3.50
CA GLY A 76 2.76 -4.56 4.49
C GLY A 76 3.29 -3.87 5.76
N ILE A 77 3.99 -2.74 5.62
CA ILE A 77 4.43 -1.92 6.76
C ILE A 77 3.23 -1.38 7.53
N ALA A 78 2.19 -0.91 6.83
CA ALA A 78 0.95 -0.46 7.47
C ALA A 78 0.28 -1.59 8.26
N PHE A 79 0.22 -2.80 7.69
CA PHE A 79 -0.31 -3.99 8.37
C PHE A 79 0.48 -4.35 9.63
N PHE A 80 1.81 -4.34 9.55
CA PHE A 80 2.69 -4.63 10.68
C PHE A 80 2.56 -3.60 11.81
N LEU A 81 2.46 -2.32 11.48
CA LEU A 81 2.27 -1.23 12.45
C LEU A 81 0.88 -1.27 13.11
N SER A 82 -0.16 -1.61 12.36
CA SER A 82 -1.52 -1.72 12.91
C SER A 82 -1.64 -2.89 13.89
N GLY A 83 -1.10 -4.07 13.55
CA GLY A 83 -1.12 -5.23 14.45
C GLY A 83 -0.31 -5.05 15.74
N LYS A 84 0.63 -4.09 15.77
CA LYS A 84 1.37 -3.71 16.99
C LYS A 84 0.58 -2.76 17.90
N LYS A 85 -0.43 -2.08 17.35
CA LYS A 85 -1.30 -1.15 18.08
C LYS A 85 -2.37 -1.92 18.87
N ASP A 86 -2.96 -2.94 18.26
CA ASP A 86 -3.93 -3.83 18.92
C ASP A 86 -3.30 -4.53 20.16
N LYS A 87 -2.04 -4.97 20.06
CA LYS A 87 -1.32 -5.58 21.20
C LYS A 87 -1.05 -4.63 22.38
N LYS A 88 -0.97 -3.32 22.15
CA LYS A 88 -0.74 -2.36 23.23
C LYS A 88 -2.02 -2.02 23.98
N GLU A 89 -3.17 -1.99 23.29
CA GLU A 89 -4.47 -1.81 23.93
C GLU A 89 -4.84 -3.02 24.81
N ASP A 90 -4.41 -4.24 24.46
CA ASP A 90 -4.60 -5.44 25.29
C ASP A 90 -3.68 -5.51 26.53
N GLU A 91 -2.52 -4.83 26.51
CA GLU A 91 -1.56 -4.84 27.65
C GLU A 91 -1.82 -3.72 28.67
N GLU A 92 -2.45 -2.61 28.29
CA GLU A 92 -2.79 -1.52 29.24
C GLU A 92 -4.09 -1.76 30.04
N VAL A 93 -4.86 -2.79 29.71
CA VAL A 93 -6.14 -3.14 30.38
C VAL A 93 -5.99 -4.28 31.40
N LYS A 94 -4.77 -4.77 31.67
CA LYS A 94 -4.54 -5.89 32.59
C LYS A 94 -3.97 -5.50 33.95
#